data_AF-A0A2W6TVU3-F1
#
_entry.id   AF-A0A2W6TVU3-F1
#
_cell.length_a   1.000
_cell.length_b   1.000
_cell.length_c   1.000
_cell.angle_alpha   90.00
_cell.angle_beta   90.00
_cell.angle_gamma   90.00
#
_symmetry.space_group_name_H-M   'P 1'
#
loop_
_entity.id
_entity.type
_entity.pdbx_description
1 polymer ?
#
loop_
_entity_poly.entity_id
_entity_poly.type
_entity_poly.pdbx_seq_one_letter_code
_entity_poly.pdbx_strand_id
1 'polypeptide(L)'
;MHILPAGLATPSPSMTVDPDVVTPGFIGFVAIALVAVVVVFLIIDMLRRIRRAGYRADVNEQLDAEAQAQAEDATRASDVDDQDIDPGEDGTGR
;
A
#
# COMPACT_ATOMS: atom_id res chain seq x y z
N MET A 1 34.66 76.74 -10.49
CA MET A 1 34.10 75.71 -11.38
C MET A 1 33.98 74.43 -10.57
N HIS A 2 32.82 74.18 -9.95
CA HIS A 2 32.60 73.01 -9.10
C HIS A 2 31.70 72.03 -9.85
N ILE A 3 32.25 70.87 -10.19
CA ILE A 3 31.54 69.72 -10.75
C ILE A 3 30.97 68.92 -9.58
N LEU A 4 29.64 68.75 -9.54
CA LEU A 4 28.97 67.89 -8.57
C LEU A 4 28.92 66.46 -9.11
N PRO A 5 29.27 65.43 -8.32
CA PRO A 5 29.19 64.05 -8.79
C PRO A 5 27.72 63.63 -8.91
N ALA A 6 27.32 63.19 -10.11
CA ALA A 6 26.01 62.60 -10.33
C ALA A 6 25.92 61.28 -9.55
N GLY A 7 25.05 61.25 -8.54
CA GLY A 7 24.78 60.04 -7.77
C GLY A 7 24.19 58.95 -8.67
N LEU A 8 24.87 57.81 -8.75
CA LEU A 8 24.37 56.62 -9.44
C LEU A 8 23.24 56.02 -8.59
N ALA A 9 21.99 56.39 -8.90
CA ALA A 9 20.82 55.76 -8.31
C ALA A 9 20.76 54.28 -8.76
N THR A 10 20.95 53.35 -7.83
CA THR A 10 20.68 51.93 -8.08
C THR A 10 19.17 51.74 -8.17
N PRO A 11 18.62 51.24 -9.29
CA PRO A 11 17.18 51.01 -9.38
C PRO A 11 16.79 49.95 -8.34
N SER A 12 15.94 50.34 -7.37
CA SER A 12 15.28 49.37 -6.50
C SER A 12 14.11 48.75 -7.26
N PRO A 13 13.97 47.42 -7.27
CA PRO A 13 12.81 46.77 -7.87
C PRO A 13 11.55 47.23 -7.13
N SER A 14 10.66 47.91 -7.84
CA SER A 14 9.30 48.16 -7.36
C SER A 14 8.46 46.92 -7.65
N MET A 15 7.83 46.35 -6.62
CA MET A 15 6.80 45.31 -6.80
C MET A 15 5.68 45.90 -7.66
N THR A 16 5.53 45.43 -8.89
CA THR A 16 4.45 45.81 -9.82
C THR A 16 3.19 44.95 -9.66
N VAL A 17 3.26 43.92 -8.82
CA VAL A 17 2.14 43.04 -8.46
C VAL A 17 1.88 43.19 -6.96
N ASP A 18 0.61 43.31 -6.60
CA ASP A 18 0.15 43.42 -5.22
C ASP A 18 0.55 42.14 -4.43
N PRO A 19 1.29 42.26 -3.31
CA PRO A 19 1.74 41.10 -2.52
C PRO A 19 0.59 40.24 -1.96
N ASP A 20 -0.61 40.80 -1.81
CA ASP A 20 -1.80 40.07 -1.36
C ASP A 20 -2.34 39.12 -2.44
N VAL A 21 -1.89 39.27 -3.69
CA VAL A 21 -2.24 38.38 -4.81
C VAL A 21 -1.37 37.12 -4.83
N VAL A 22 -0.14 37.18 -4.30
CA VAL A 22 0.84 36.08 -4.38
C VAL A 22 1.01 35.31 -3.07
N THR A 23 0.51 35.87 -1.97
CA THR A 23 0.52 35.18 -0.69
C THR A 23 -0.90 34.70 -0.42
N PRO A 24 -1.21 33.40 -0.55
CA PRO A 24 -2.52 32.90 -0.22
C PRO A 24 -2.69 33.13 1.29
N GLY A 25 -3.41 34.19 1.65
CA GLY A 25 -3.57 34.64 3.04
C GLY A 25 -4.24 33.58 3.92
N PHE A 26 -4.80 33.98 5.06
CA PHE A 26 -5.41 33.02 5.99
C PHE A 26 -6.40 32.03 5.33
N ILE A 27 -7.18 32.50 4.35
CA ILE A 27 -8.10 31.65 3.57
C ILE A 27 -7.37 30.52 2.83
N GLY A 28 -6.23 30.83 2.21
CA GLY A 28 -5.45 29.84 1.47
C GLY A 28 -4.75 28.83 2.39
N PHE A 29 -4.31 29.26 3.58
CA PHE A 29 -3.80 28.36 4.60
C PHE A 29 -4.88 27.36 5.06
N VAL A 30 -6.10 27.86 5.33
CA VAL A 30 -7.25 27.00 5.68
C VAL A 30 -7.60 26.03 4.55
N ALA A 31 -7.55 26.48 3.29
CA ALA A 31 -7.79 25.62 2.13
C ALA A 31 -6.77 24.46 2.06
N ILE A 32 -5.48 24.73 2.23
CA ILE A 32 -4.45 23.68 2.25
C ILE A 32 -4.58 22.77 3.47
N ALA A 33 -4.90 23.32 4.64
CA ALA A 33 -5.15 22.51 5.83
C ALA A 33 -6.31 21.52 5.61
N LEU A 34 -7.40 21.96 4.96
CA LEU A 34 -8.52 21.10 4.60
C LEU A 34 -8.12 20.00 3.61
N VAL A 35 -7.33 20.34 2.58
CA VAL A 35 -6.80 19.35 1.63
C VAL A 35 -5.94 18.31 2.36
N ALA A 36 -5.06 18.74 3.27
CA ALA A 36 -4.24 17.84 4.07
C ALA A 36 -5.10 16.88 4.91
N VAL A 37 -6.17 17.37 5.54
CA VAL A 37 -7.13 16.54 6.28
C VAL A 37 -7.75 15.49 5.36
N VAL A 38 -8.24 15.89 4.17
CA VAL A 38 -8.80 14.94 3.19
C VAL A 38 -7.80 13.86 2.82
N VAL A 39 -6.54 14.24 2.54
CA VAL A 39 -5.48 13.28 2.21
C VAL A 39 -5.21 12.32 3.37
N VAL A 40 -5.15 12.80 4.61
CA VAL A 40 -4.98 11.95 5.79
C VAL A 40 -6.15 10.98 5.94
N PHE A 41 -7.38 11.45 5.78
CA PHE A 41 -8.57 10.59 5.80
C PHE A 41 -8.53 9.52 4.70
N LEU A 42 -8.08 9.87 3.49
CA LEU A 42 -7.90 8.92 2.39
C LEU A 42 -6.83 7.87 2.71
N ILE A 43 -5.71 8.27 3.32
CA ILE A 43 -4.67 7.32 3.76
C ILE A 43 -5.25 6.36 4.81
N ILE A 44 -5.95 6.88 5.82
CA ILE A 44 -6.57 6.06 6.87
C ILE A 44 -7.62 5.12 6.26
N ASP A 45 -8.46 5.61 5.36
CA ASP A 45 -9.45 4.81 4.66
C ASP A 45 -8.79 3.69 3.85
N MET A 46 -7.75 4.02 3.06
CA MET A 46 -6.99 3.06 2.27
C MET A 46 -6.33 2.01 3.16
N LEU A 47 -5.69 2.40 4.27
CA LEU A 47 -5.10 1.47 5.23
C LEU A 47 -6.16 0.57 5.87
N ARG A 48 -7.31 1.13 6.24
CA ARG A 48 -8.42 0.38 6.83
C ARG A 48 -9.07 -0.57 5.81
N ARG A 49 -9.10 -0.19 4.54
CA ARG A 49 -9.55 -1.03 3.42
C ARG A 49 -8.59 -2.18 3.19
N ILE A 50 -7.29 -1.92 3.09
CA ILE A 50 -6.26 -2.95 2.92
C ILE A 50 -6.31 -3.95 4.08
N ARG A 51 -6.34 -3.46 5.33
CA ARG A 51 -6.45 -4.35 6.49
C ARG A 51 -7.73 -5.18 6.47
N ARG A 52 -8.88 -4.58 6.15
CA ARG A 52 -10.16 -5.32 6.09
C ARG A 52 -10.20 -6.36 4.96
N ALA A 53 -9.58 -6.08 3.82
CA ALA A 53 -9.54 -7.00 2.68
C ALA A 53 -8.47 -8.11 2.86
N GLY A 54 -7.29 -7.75 3.33
CA GLY A 54 -6.15 -8.67 3.48
C GLY A 54 -6.35 -9.73 4.55
N TYR A 55 -7.00 -9.41 5.68
CA TYR A 55 -7.25 -10.38 6.76
C TYR A 55 -8.06 -11.61 6.34
N ARG A 56 -8.85 -11.51 5.25
CA ARG A 56 -9.64 -12.65 4.76
C ARG A 56 -8.91 -13.43 3.67
N ALA A 57 -8.07 -12.77 2.88
CA ALA A 57 -7.33 -13.42 1.79
C ALA A 57 -6.12 -14.19 2.35
N ASP A 58 -5.32 -13.55 3.20
CA ASP A 58 -4.07 -14.15 3.71
C ASP A 58 -4.33 -15.34 4.65
N VAL A 59 -5.48 -15.33 5.34
CA VAL A 59 -5.91 -16.47 6.19
C VAL A 59 -6.48 -17.60 5.34
N ASN A 60 -7.31 -17.29 4.34
CA ASN A 60 -7.81 -18.33 3.45
C ASN A 60 -6.69 -18.99 2.65
N GLU A 61 -5.66 -18.26 2.25
CA GLU A 61 -4.53 -18.83 1.50
C GLU A 61 -3.68 -19.78 2.36
N GLN A 62 -3.46 -19.45 3.65
CA GLN A 62 -2.84 -20.37 4.60
C GLN A 62 -3.73 -21.60 4.87
N LEU A 63 -5.04 -21.40 5.06
CA LEU A 63 -5.99 -22.50 5.28
C LEU A 63 -6.12 -23.41 4.05
N ASP A 64 -6.13 -22.86 2.83
CA ASP A 64 -6.18 -23.62 1.59
C ASP A 64 -4.88 -24.40 1.35
N ALA A 65 -3.71 -23.82 1.69
CA ALA A 65 -2.43 -24.52 1.62
C ALA A 65 -2.35 -25.66 2.65
N GLU A 66 -2.82 -25.45 3.87
CA GLU A 66 -2.91 -26.49 4.90
C GLU A 66 -3.92 -27.58 4.52
N ALA A 67 -5.06 -27.22 3.93
CA ALA A 67 -6.06 -28.17 3.46
C ALA A 67 -5.57 -29.01 2.27
N GLN A 68 -4.82 -28.41 1.35
CA GLN A 68 -4.19 -29.13 0.24
C GLN A 68 -3.12 -30.11 0.74
N ALA A 69 -2.24 -29.68 1.66
CA ALA A 69 -1.25 -30.56 2.26
C ALA A 69 -1.90 -31.74 2.99
N GLN A 70 -2.99 -31.51 3.73
CA GLN A 70 -3.75 -32.57 4.38
C GLN A 70 -4.44 -33.51 3.37
N ALA A 71 -4.95 -32.98 2.26
CA ALA A 71 -5.55 -33.80 1.21
C ALA A 71 -4.50 -34.68 0.52
N GLU A 72 -3.31 -34.15 0.22
CA GLU A 72 -2.19 -34.91 -0.34
C GLU A 72 -1.72 -36.01 0.62
N ASP A 73 -1.56 -35.70 1.90
CA ASP A 73 -1.20 -36.69 2.93
C ASP A 73 -2.27 -37.78 3.08
N ALA A 74 -3.56 -37.42 3.02
CA ALA A 74 -4.66 -38.37 3.05
C ALA A 74 -4.66 -39.29 1.82
N THR A 75 -4.42 -38.76 0.62
CA THR A 75 -4.31 -39.57 -0.60
C THR A 75 -3.11 -40.50 -0.58
N ARG A 76 -1.97 -40.05 -0.01
CA ARG A 76 -0.79 -40.90 0.16
C ARG A 76 -1.04 -42.01 1.17
N ALA A 77 -1.73 -41.70 2.26
CA ALA A 77 -2.09 -42.69 3.26
C ALA A 77 -3.03 -43.77 2.70
N SER A 78 -4.03 -43.39 1.89
CA SER A 78 -4.91 -44.36 1.24
C SER A 78 -4.20 -45.21 0.18
N ASP A 79 -3.27 -44.63 -0.59
CA ASP A 79 -2.49 -45.37 -1.59
C ASP A 79 -1.58 -46.43 -0.93
N VAL A 80 -1.03 -46.14 0.26
CA VAL A 80 -0.23 -47.12 1.01
C VAL A 80 -1.10 -48.26 1.58
N ASP A 81 -2.30 -47.95 2.09
CA ASP A 81 -3.22 -48.93 2.67
C ASP A 81 -3.77 -49.90 1.62
N ASP A 82 -4.04 -49.42 0.40
CA ASP A 82 -4.48 -50.26 -0.73
C ASP A 82 -3.39 -51.24 -1.20
N GLN A 83 -2.10 -50.93 -1.02
CA GLN A 83 -0.98 -51.81 -1.39
C GLN A 83 -0.76 -52.96 -0.38
N ASP A 84 -1.15 -52.76 0.89
CA ASP A 84 -1.03 -53.77 1.95
C ASP A 84 -2.21 -54.75 1.97
N ILE A 85 -3.30 -54.46 1.26
CA ILE A 85 -4.54 -55.26 1.27
C ILE A 85 -4.61 -56.30 0.13
N ASP A 86 -3.69 -56.34 -0.84
CA ASP A 86 -3.72 -57.38 -1.89
C ASP A 86 -3.58 -58.79 -1.28
N PRO A 87 -4.66 -59.59 -1.19
CA PRO A 87 -4.63 -60.93 -0.62
C PRO A 87 -4.54 -61.88 -1.82
N GLY A 88 -3.34 -62.03 -2.37
CA GLY A 88 -3.26 -62.56 -3.73
C GLY A 88 -1.98 -63.26 -4.13
N GLU A 89 -1.30 -63.97 -3.23
CA GLU A 89 -0.44 -65.11 -3.63
C GLU A 89 -0.29 -66.08 -2.43
N ASP A 90 -1.43 -66.65 -2.01
CA ASP A 90 -1.43 -67.84 -1.18
C ASP A 90 -0.95 -69.02 -2.02
N GLY A 91 0.26 -69.47 -1.68
CA GLY A 91 0.90 -70.62 -2.31
C GLY A 91 0.04 -71.87 -2.25
N THR A 92 -0.65 -72.19 -3.34
CA THR A 92 -1.01 -73.57 -3.65
C THR A 92 0.12 -74.20 -4.45
N GLY A 93 1.04 -74.81 -3.71
CA GLY A 93 1.92 -75.83 -4.27
C GLY A 93 1.11 -76.98 -4.87
N ARG A 94 1.45 -77.33 -6.11
CA ARG A 94 1.47 -78.70 -6.64
C ARG A 94 2.30 -78.74 -7.92
#